data_AF-A0A0C9WGT5-F1
#
_entry.id   AF-A0A0C9WGT5-F1
#
_cell.length_a   1.000
_cell.length_b   1.000
_cell.length_c   1.000
_cell.angle_alpha   90.00
_cell.angle_beta   90.00
_cell.angle_gamma   90.00
#
_symmetry.space_group_name_H-M   'P 1'
#
loop_
_entity.id
_entity.type
_entity.pdbx_description
1 polymer ?
#
loop_
_entity_poly.entity_id
_entity_poly.type
_entity_poly.pdbx_seq_one_letter_code
_entity_poly.pdbx_strand_id
1 'polypeptide(L)'
;MTDNEKQVIFIYDINCQYMVNLMAQIKQGAKHLWITPGLLFMPGIGLFHVHGHRDICFPRFAPTFIPGAGQTDGEILETLWAVLNEVGRTTQTMTLAHRSEVLDAHMLDNNWKKMIDMVSSLCKKWKRAKAGLAESSEALKELSSLASEDQVEEWNRQLTTANLNRATDLAAMDIYYIKVKETETNKAIRLQLMSREQEGKVKPGLTGWVNSGIKIQEAQ
;
A
#
# COMPACT_ATOMS: atom_id res chain seq x y z
N MET A 1 -18.35 0.35 -12.43
CA MET A 1 -18.95 -0.44 -11.32
C MET A 1 -20.41 -0.09 -11.23
N THR A 2 -21.30 -1.07 -11.41
CA THR A 2 -22.74 -0.89 -11.25
C THR A 2 -23.11 -1.10 -9.78
N ASP A 3 -24.06 -0.32 -9.24
CA ASP A 3 -24.54 -0.36 -7.84
C ASP A 3 -25.04 -1.72 -7.29
N ASN A 4 -24.97 -2.80 -8.09
CA ASN A 4 -25.52 -4.12 -7.77
C ASN A 4 -24.47 -5.17 -7.34
N GLU A 5 -23.17 -4.87 -7.40
CA GLU A 5 -22.12 -5.83 -7.00
C GLU A 5 -21.76 -5.66 -5.51
N LYS A 6 -21.99 -6.71 -4.71
CA LYS A 6 -21.59 -6.71 -3.31
C LYS A 6 -20.09 -6.98 -3.22
N GLN A 7 -19.32 -5.97 -2.80
CA GLN A 7 -17.88 -6.10 -2.58
C GLN A 7 -17.53 -6.15 -1.09
N VAL A 8 -16.51 -6.95 -0.76
CA VAL A 8 -15.86 -6.96 0.56
C VAL A 8 -14.39 -6.61 0.35
N ILE A 9 -13.97 -5.52 1.00
CA ILE A 9 -12.57 -5.14 1.05
C ILE A 9 -11.95 -5.91 2.21
N PHE A 10 -11.10 -6.89 1.88
CA PHE A 10 -10.43 -7.72 2.85
C PHE A 10 -9.00 -7.22 3.00
N ILE A 11 -8.68 -6.63 4.15
CA ILE A 11 -7.34 -6.09 4.42
C ILE A 11 -6.62 -7.05 5.38
N TYR A 12 -5.43 -7.48 4.98
CA TYR A 12 -4.54 -8.35 5.76
C TYR A 12 -3.12 -8.24 5.25
N ASP A 13 -2.15 -8.29 6.15
CA ASP A 13 -0.72 -7.99 5.93
C ASP A 13 -0.13 -8.76 4.76
N ILE A 14 -0.45 -10.06 4.69
CA ILE A 14 0.09 -10.98 3.67
C ILE A 14 -0.94 -11.35 2.62
N ASN A 15 -1.89 -10.47 2.33
CA ASN A 15 -2.93 -10.77 1.33
C ASN A 15 -2.39 -11.10 -0.06
N CYS A 16 -1.22 -10.58 -0.43
CA CYS A 16 -0.55 -10.96 -1.67
C CYS A 16 -0.22 -12.45 -1.79
N GLN A 17 -0.12 -13.16 -0.67
CA GLN A 17 0.11 -14.61 -0.59
C GLN A 17 -1.17 -15.35 -0.21
N TYR A 18 -1.88 -14.84 0.80
CA TYR A 18 -3.05 -15.51 1.37
C TYR A 18 -4.20 -15.66 0.36
N MET A 19 -4.48 -14.60 -0.39
CA MET A 19 -5.61 -14.57 -1.33
C MET A 19 -5.45 -15.52 -2.52
N VAL A 20 -4.21 -15.92 -2.83
CA VAL A 20 -3.92 -16.89 -3.90
C VAL A 20 -4.65 -18.21 -3.66
N ASN A 21 -4.70 -18.66 -2.40
CA ASN A 21 -5.27 -19.95 -2.03
C ASN A 21 -6.62 -19.85 -1.31
N LEU A 22 -7.07 -18.65 -0.95
CA LEU A 22 -8.29 -18.45 -0.15
C LEU A 22 -9.51 -19.13 -0.78
N MET A 23 -9.78 -18.87 -2.05
CA MET A 23 -10.96 -19.45 -2.73
C MET A 23 -10.86 -20.98 -2.85
N ALA A 24 -9.65 -21.52 -3.05
CA ALA A 24 -9.43 -22.96 -3.06
C ALA A 24 -9.69 -23.59 -1.69
N GLN A 25 -9.24 -22.94 -0.61
CA GLN A 25 -9.47 -23.39 0.77
C GLN A 25 -10.95 -23.33 1.13
N ILE A 26 -11.66 -22.25 0.76
CA ILE A 26 -13.10 -22.16 1.05
C ILE A 26 -13.87 -23.23 0.28
N LYS A 27 -13.49 -23.53 -0.97
CA LYS A 27 -14.09 -24.62 -1.75
C LYS A 27 -13.85 -25.99 -1.10
N GLN A 28 -12.66 -26.25 -0.57
CA GLN A 28 -12.35 -27.49 0.16
C GLN A 28 -13.13 -27.57 1.49
N GLY A 29 -13.26 -26.44 2.19
CA GLY A 29 -14.00 -26.30 3.44
C GLY A 29 -15.50 -26.07 3.26
N ALA A 30 -16.06 -26.23 2.07
CA ALA A 30 -17.45 -25.84 1.75
C ALA A 30 -18.52 -26.55 2.61
N LYS A 31 -18.17 -27.65 3.27
CA LYS A 31 -19.02 -28.31 4.27
C LYS A 31 -19.24 -27.47 5.53
N HIS A 32 -18.30 -26.60 5.87
CA HIS A 32 -18.27 -25.81 7.11
C HIS A 32 -18.22 -24.29 6.85
N LEU A 33 -17.86 -23.87 5.65
CA LEU A 33 -17.75 -22.46 5.25
C LEU A 33 -18.63 -22.21 4.03
N TRP A 34 -19.48 -21.19 4.12
CA TRP A 34 -20.33 -20.75 3.01
C TRP A 34 -20.06 -19.28 2.71
N ILE A 35 -19.91 -18.96 1.42
CA ILE A 35 -19.83 -17.58 0.92
C ILE A 35 -21.08 -17.30 0.10
N THR A 36 -21.65 -16.11 0.29
CA THR A 36 -22.68 -15.56 -0.59
C THR A 36 -22.22 -15.57 -2.04
N PRO A 37 -22.95 -16.24 -2.95
CA PRO A 37 -22.65 -16.19 -4.38
C PRO A 37 -22.63 -14.75 -4.90
N GLY A 38 -21.65 -14.43 -5.75
CA GLY A 38 -21.50 -13.07 -6.30
C GLY A 38 -20.85 -12.05 -5.35
N LEU A 39 -20.35 -12.46 -4.18
CA LEU A 39 -19.54 -11.61 -3.33
C LEU A 39 -18.13 -11.47 -3.91
N LEU A 40 -17.74 -10.24 -4.26
CA LEU A 40 -16.40 -9.93 -4.74
C LEU A 40 -15.46 -9.66 -3.57
N PHE A 41 -14.33 -10.36 -3.52
CA PHE A 41 -13.28 -10.09 -2.54
C PHE A 41 -12.23 -9.16 -3.16
N MET A 42 -12.09 -7.98 -2.58
CA MET A 42 -11.09 -7.00 -2.95
C MET A 42 -9.94 -7.07 -1.94
N PRO A 43 -8.82 -7.71 -2.29
CA PRO A 43 -7.72 -7.84 -1.35
C PRO A 43 -6.98 -6.51 -1.21
N GLY A 44 -6.70 -6.15 0.03
CA GLY A 44 -5.87 -5.01 0.39
C GLY A 44 -4.79 -5.41 1.41
N ILE A 45 -3.72 -4.64 1.47
CA ILE A 45 -2.70 -4.72 2.51
C ILE A 45 -2.70 -3.35 3.21
N GLY A 46 -2.44 -3.29 4.51
CA GLY A 46 -2.38 -2.01 5.23
C GLY A 46 -1.43 -1.02 4.54
N LEU A 47 -1.79 0.26 4.51
CA LEU A 47 -1.05 1.28 3.75
C LEU A 47 0.40 1.41 4.23
N PHE A 48 0.63 1.29 5.54
CA PHE A 48 1.98 1.26 6.07
C PHE A 48 2.72 -0.03 5.70
N HIS A 49 2.02 -1.17 5.78
CA HIS A 49 2.61 -2.49 5.59
C HIS A 49 2.92 -2.83 4.13
N VAL A 50 2.13 -2.35 3.17
CA VAL A 50 2.29 -2.68 1.73
C VAL A 50 3.65 -2.23 1.18
N HIS A 51 4.26 -1.19 1.77
CA HIS A 51 5.60 -0.73 1.40
C HIS A 51 6.72 -1.71 1.83
N GLY A 52 6.45 -2.61 2.77
CA GLY A 52 7.37 -3.69 3.15
C GLY A 52 7.29 -4.92 2.21
N HIS A 53 6.38 -4.91 1.25
CA HIS A 53 6.21 -5.98 0.27
C HIS A 53 7.02 -5.69 -1.01
N ARG A 54 6.93 -6.61 -1.99
CA ARG A 54 7.47 -6.36 -3.33
C ARG A 54 6.82 -5.11 -3.92
N ASP A 55 7.55 -4.29 -4.69
CA ASP A 55 7.03 -3.02 -5.22
C ASP A 55 5.72 -3.17 -6.01
N ILE A 56 5.55 -4.28 -6.72
CA ILE A 56 4.33 -4.59 -7.47
C ILE A 56 3.09 -4.74 -6.57
N CYS A 57 3.26 -5.00 -5.27
CA CYS A 57 2.17 -5.11 -4.33
C CYS A 57 1.53 -3.76 -4.03
N PHE A 58 2.29 -2.66 -4.12
CA PHE A 58 1.80 -1.32 -3.87
C PHE A 58 0.59 -0.96 -4.76
N PRO A 59 0.69 -0.97 -6.10
CA PRO A 59 -0.46 -0.66 -6.96
C PRO A 59 -1.59 -1.69 -6.85
N ARG A 60 -1.25 -2.95 -6.56
CA ARG A 60 -2.20 -4.07 -6.53
C ARG A 60 -2.98 -4.21 -5.23
N PHE A 61 -2.47 -3.73 -4.09
CA PHE A 61 -3.06 -3.98 -2.78
C PHE A 61 -3.16 -2.74 -1.88
N ALA A 62 -2.52 -1.61 -2.21
CA ALA A 62 -2.65 -0.43 -1.36
C ALA A 62 -4.11 0.05 -1.30
N PRO A 63 -4.66 0.38 -0.11
CA PRO A 63 -6.07 0.75 0.04
C PRO A 63 -6.40 2.03 -0.73
N THR A 64 -5.41 2.90 -0.93
CA THR A 64 -5.52 4.14 -1.70
C THR A 64 -5.95 3.93 -3.15
N PHE A 65 -5.67 2.75 -3.74
CA PHE A 65 -6.06 2.39 -5.10
C PHE A 65 -7.31 1.49 -5.15
N ILE A 66 -7.94 1.20 -4.02
CA ILE A 66 -9.18 0.40 -3.95
C ILE A 66 -10.38 1.35 -3.86
N PRO A 67 -11.25 1.41 -4.88
CA PRO A 67 -12.48 2.18 -4.80
C PRO A 67 -13.32 1.82 -3.56
N GLY A 68 -13.61 2.82 -2.73
CA GLY A 68 -14.37 2.66 -1.50
C GLY A 68 -13.55 2.34 -0.24
N ALA A 69 -12.28 1.95 -0.35
CA ALA A 69 -11.42 1.76 0.85
C ALA A 69 -10.96 3.08 1.46
N GLY A 70 -10.75 4.09 0.61
CA GLY A 70 -10.22 5.40 1.01
C GLY A 70 -8.80 5.34 1.58
N GLN A 71 -8.41 6.41 2.27
CA GLN A 71 -7.14 6.51 2.98
C GLN A 71 -7.27 5.80 4.35
N THR A 72 -7.03 4.50 4.35
CA THR A 72 -7.15 3.64 5.52
C THR A 72 -5.82 2.94 5.79
N ASP A 73 -5.32 3.02 7.02
CA ASP A 73 -4.06 2.37 7.40
C ASP A 73 -4.14 0.85 7.35
N GLY A 74 -5.30 0.26 7.63
CA GLY A 74 -5.47 -1.19 7.73
C GLY A 74 -4.97 -1.79 9.06
N GLU A 75 -4.18 -1.04 9.84
CA GLU A 75 -3.44 -1.52 11.03
C GLU A 75 -4.12 -1.19 12.38
N ILE A 76 -5.44 -1.17 12.44
CA ILE A 76 -6.14 -0.72 13.66
C ILE A 76 -5.80 -1.60 14.87
N LEU A 77 -5.57 -2.90 14.67
CA LEU A 77 -5.23 -3.81 15.78
C LEU A 77 -3.84 -3.53 16.36
N GLU A 78 -2.84 -3.26 15.51
CA GLU A 78 -1.47 -3.05 15.95
C GLU A 78 -1.31 -1.75 16.74
N THR A 79 -2.01 -0.70 16.33
CA THR A 79 -1.98 0.59 17.07
C THR A 79 -2.51 0.46 18.50
N LEU A 80 -3.42 -0.48 18.76
CA LEU A 80 -3.94 -0.76 20.11
C LEU A 80 -2.93 -1.50 20.98
N TRP A 81 -1.90 -2.13 20.39
CA TRP A 81 -0.84 -2.76 21.17
C TRP A 81 -0.06 -1.76 22.00
N ALA A 82 0.02 -0.48 21.61
CA ALA A 82 0.65 0.55 22.44
C ALA A 82 0.00 0.62 23.84
N VAL A 83 -1.34 0.54 23.90
CA VAL A 83 -2.09 0.53 25.17
C VAL A 83 -1.94 -0.82 25.88
N LEU A 84 -2.02 -1.93 25.13
CA LEU A 84 -1.90 -3.26 25.73
C LEU A 84 -0.50 -3.58 26.24
N ASN A 85 0.56 -3.00 25.67
CA ASN A 85 1.94 -3.17 26.11
C ASN A 85 2.12 -2.62 27.53
N GLU A 86 1.46 -1.50 27.85
CA GLU A 86 1.45 -0.91 29.19
C GLU A 86 0.80 -1.84 30.22
N VAL A 87 -0.38 -2.38 29.87
CA VAL A 87 -1.10 -3.38 30.68
C VAL A 87 -0.31 -4.69 30.79
N GLY A 88 0.38 -5.06 29.71
CA GLY A 88 1.17 -6.27 29.63
C GLY A 88 2.26 -6.32 30.70
N ARG A 89 2.83 -5.17 31.08
CA ARG A 89 3.84 -5.01 32.14
C ARG A 89 3.25 -5.21 33.53
N THR A 90 2.10 -4.61 33.83
CA THR A 90 1.47 -4.71 35.15
C THR A 90 0.90 -6.11 35.43
N THR A 91 0.55 -6.84 34.37
CA THR A 91 -0.03 -8.19 34.46
C THR A 91 1.01 -9.32 34.46
N GLN A 92 2.31 -9.03 34.47
CA GLN A 92 3.37 -10.06 34.36
C GLN A 92 3.43 -11.01 35.56
N THR A 93 3.16 -10.51 36.77
CA THR A 93 3.23 -11.27 38.01
C THR A 93 1.88 -11.87 38.42
N MET A 94 0.84 -11.67 37.62
CA MET A 94 -0.49 -12.22 37.89
C MET A 94 -0.54 -13.70 37.54
N THR A 95 -1.44 -14.44 38.21
CA THR A 95 -1.80 -15.79 37.77
C THR A 95 -2.31 -15.78 36.33
N LEU A 96 -2.17 -16.90 35.60
CA LEU A 96 -2.62 -17.01 34.21
C LEU A 96 -4.09 -16.61 34.03
N ALA A 97 -4.98 -17.11 34.91
CA ALA A 97 -6.41 -16.79 34.85
C ALA A 97 -6.66 -15.29 35.03
N HIS A 98 -6.08 -14.70 36.08
CA HIS A 98 -6.27 -13.27 36.36
C HIS A 98 -5.64 -12.37 35.28
N ARG A 99 -4.50 -12.76 34.72
CA ARG A 99 -3.86 -12.06 33.61
C ARG A 99 -4.79 -12.00 32.39
N SER A 100 -5.44 -13.10 32.03
CA SER A 100 -6.39 -13.15 30.92
C SER A 100 -7.60 -12.24 31.18
N GLU A 101 -8.20 -12.32 32.37
CA GLU A 101 -9.35 -11.47 32.73
C GLU A 101 -9.02 -9.97 32.65
N VAL A 102 -7.85 -9.57 33.15
CA VAL A 102 -7.42 -8.17 33.10
C VAL A 102 -7.17 -7.70 31.67
N LEU A 103 -6.49 -8.51 30.85
CA LEU A 103 -6.27 -8.18 29.43
C LEU A 103 -7.60 -8.07 28.68
N ASP A 104 -8.52 -9.01 28.88
CA ASP A 104 -9.85 -8.99 28.27
C ASP A 104 -10.66 -7.77 28.69
N ALA A 105 -10.59 -7.38 29.97
CA ALA A 105 -11.25 -6.17 30.47
C ALA A 105 -10.74 -4.90 29.77
N HIS A 106 -9.42 -4.78 29.57
CA HIS A 106 -8.83 -3.66 28.84
C HIS A 106 -9.17 -3.67 27.35
N MET A 107 -9.20 -4.84 26.71
CA MET A 107 -9.64 -4.97 25.32
C MET A 107 -11.12 -4.60 25.17
N LEU A 108 -11.97 -5.01 26.12
CA LEU A 108 -13.39 -4.67 26.14
C LEU A 108 -13.61 -3.16 26.35
N ASP A 109 -12.86 -2.52 27.24
CA ASP A 109 -12.89 -1.07 27.43
C ASP A 109 -12.49 -0.32 26.15
N ASN A 110 -11.46 -0.78 25.43
CA ASN A 110 -11.10 -0.22 24.12
C ASN A 110 -12.24 -0.36 23.10
N ASN A 111 -12.90 -1.52 23.05
CA ASN A 111 -14.06 -1.73 22.18
C ASN A 111 -15.24 -0.82 22.56
N TRP A 112 -15.50 -0.67 23.86
CA TRP A 112 -16.53 0.23 24.38
C TRP A 112 -16.28 1.68 24.00
N LYS A 113 -15.06 2.20 24.25
CA LYS A 113 -14.62 3.54 23.83
C LYS A 113 -14.80 3.75 22.33
N LYS A 114 -14.39 2.77 21.52
CA LYS A 114 -14.57 2.82 20.06
C LYS A 114 -16.05 2.95 19.67
N MET A 115 -16.96 2.24 20.35
CA MET A 115 -18.39 2.32 20.08
C MET A 115 -18.97 3.70 20.46
N ILE A 116 -18.67 4.20 21.67
CA ILE A 116 -19.23 5.49 22.13
C ILE A 116 -18.63 6.68 21.37
N ASP A 117 -17.36 6.60 20.98
CA ASP A 117 -16.66 7.68 20.26
C ASP A 117 -16.85 7.63 18.75
N MET A 118 -17.52 6.60 18.23
CA MET A 118 -17.67 6.35 16.79
C MET A 118 -18.25 7.56 16.06
N VAL A 119 -19.33 8.15 16.58
CA VAL A 119 -20.01 9.29 15.95
C VAL A 119 -19.08 10.50 15.89
N SER A 120 -18.41 10.84 16.99
CA SER A 120 -17.46 11.97 17.05
C SER A 120 -16.29 11.76 16.10
N SER A 121 -15.73 10.55 16.07
CA SER A 121 -14.66 10.15 15.17
C SER A 121 -15.06 10.27 13.69
N LEU A 122 -16.23 9.76 13.32
CA LEU A 122 -16.77 9.85 11.95
C LEU A 122 -17.01 11.30 11.54
N CYS A 123 -17.60 12.14 12.40
CA CYS A 123 -17.80 13.56 12.13
C CYS A 123 -16.46 14.29 11.89
N LYS A 124 -15.42 13.99 12.66
CA LYS A 124 -14.08 14.56 12.46
C LYS A 124 -13.46 14.08 11.15
N LYS A 125 -13.53 12.78 10.85
CA LYS A 125 -13.02 12.18 9.62
C LYS A 125 -13.73 12.75 8.38
N TRP A 126 -15.05 12.93 8.44
CA TRP A 126 -15.82 13.55 7.37
C TRP A 126 -15.35 14.98 7.05
N LYS A 127 -15.16 15.82 8.07
CA LYS A 127 -14.64 17.18 7.87
C LYS A 127 -13.26 17.17 7.19
N ARG A 128 -12.37 16.27 7.63
CA ARG A 128 -11.05 16.08 7.01
C ARG A 128 -11.17 15.61 5.56
N ALA A 129 -12.03 14.63 5.28
CA ALA A 129 -12.26 14.12 3.93
C ALA A 129 -12.79 15.21 2.99
N LYS A 130 -13.71 16.08 3.48
CA LYS A 130 -14.21 17.21 2.70
C LYS A 130 -13.11 18.22 2.35
N ALA A 131 -12.22 18.51 3.30
CA ALA A 131 -11.07 19.38 3.04
C ALA A 131 -10.10 18.75 2.03
N GLY A 132 -9.74 17.48 2.25
CA GLY A 132 -8.86 16.73 1.35
C GLY A 132 -9.42 16.55 -0.06
N LEU A 133 -10.75 16.48 -0.22
CA LEU A 133 -11.40 16.45 -1.53
C LEU A 133 -11.14 17.74 -2.32
N ALA A 134 -11.25 18.91 -1.67
CA ALA A 134 -10.99 20.19 -2.32
C ALA A 134 -9.52 20.30 -2.77
N GLU A 135 -8.58 19.94 -1.88
CA GLU A 135 -7.15 19.92 -2.17
C GLU A 135 -6.79 18.94 -3.30
N SER A 136 -7.29 17.71 -3.23
CA SER A 136 -7.00 16.68 -4.24
C SER A 136 -7.62 17.02 -5.60
N SER A 137 -8.78 17.68 -5.61
CA SER A 137 -9.43 18.11 -6.86
C SER A 137 -8.64 19.20 -7.56
N GLU A 138 -8.10 20.18 -6.81
CA GLU A 138 -7.27 21.23 -7.40
C GLU A 138 -5.95 20.63 -7.90
N ALA A 139 -5.28 19.78 -7.12
CA ALA A 139 -4.06 19.10 -7.54
C ALA A 139 -4.27 18.26 -8.82
N LEU A 140 -5.40 17.55 -8.92
CA LEU A 140 -5.74 16.78 -10.13
C LEU A 140 -5.96 17.70 -11.34
N LYS A 141 -6.61 18.84 -11.14
CA LYS A 141 -6.87 19.83 -12.20
C LYS A 141 -5.57 20.46 -12.71
N GLU A 142 -4.69 20.87 -11.79
CA GLU A 142 -3.36 21.38 -12.13
C GLU A 142 -2.55 20.34 -12.92
N LEU A 143 -2.51 19.10 -12.45
CA LEU A 143 -1.81 18.01 -13.14
C LEU A 143 -2.40 17.73 -14.53
N SER A 144 -3.72 17.71 -14.64
CA SER A 144 -4.41 17.50 -15.91
C SER A 144 -4.16 18.63 -16.90
N SER A 145 -3.97 19.88 -16.43
CA SER A 145 -3.67 21.03 -17.29
C SER A 145 -2.30 20.95 -17.97
N LEU A 146 -1.38 20.15 -17.42
CA LEU A 146 -0.04 19.91 -17.99
C LEU A 146 -0.01 18.80 -19.04
N ALA A 147 -1.10 18.02 -19.16
CA ALA A 147 -1.23 16.93 -20.11
C ALA A 147 -2.13 17.33 -21.29
N SER A 148 -1.95 16.66 -22.43
CA SER A 148 -2.88 16.79 -23.56
C SER A 148 -4.23 16.11 -23.28
N GLU A 149 -5.30 16.57 -23.94
CA GLU A 149 -6.63 15.98 -23.81
C GLU A 149 -6.61 14.47 -24.12
N ASP A 150 -5.91 14.06 -25.18
CA ASP A 150 -5.73 12.65 -25.56
C ASP A 150 -5.08 11.81 -24.46
N GLN A 151 -4.07 12.36 -23.76
CA GLN A 151 -3.41 11.66 -22.65
C GLN A 151 -4.35 11.49 -21.44
N VAL A 152 -5.15 12.52 -21.14
CA VAL A 152 -6.12 12.46 -20.04
C VAL A 152 -7.23 11.46 -20.36
N GLU A 153 -7.74 11.45 -21.58
CA GLU A 153 -8.75 10.48 -22.03
C GLU A 153 -8.21 9.04 -21.97
N GLU A 154 -7.01 8.81 -22.51
CA GLU A 154 -6.38 7.49 -22.48
C GLU A 154 -6.12 7.01 -21.04
N TRP A 155 -5.65 7.89 -20.15
CA TRP A 155 -5.45 7.55 -18.74
C TRP A 155 -6.77 7.16 -18.06
N ASN A 156 -7.84 7.92 -18.27
CA ASN A 156 -9.16 7.61 -17.72
C ASN A 156 -9.71 6.27 -18.23
N ARG A 157 -9.45 5.94 -19.50
CA ARG A 157 -9.81 4.65 -20.11
C ARG A 157 -9.03 3.50 -19.47
N GLN A 158 -7.72 3.66 -19.28
CA GLN A 158 -6.87 2.67 -18.59
C GLN A 158 -7.34 2.47 -17.15
N LEU A 159 -7.58 3.55 -16.41
CA LEU A 159 -8.05 3.54 -15.04
C LEU A 159 -9.39 2.80 -14.89
N THR A 160 -10.35 3.09 -15.77
CA THR A 160 -11.66 2.43 -15.77
C THR A 160 -11.50 0.93 -16.04
N THR A 161 -10.71 0.57 -17.04
CA THR A 161 -10.43 -0.83 -17.40
C THR A 161 -9.75 -1.59 -16.27
N ALA A 162 -8.75 -0.97 -15.63
CA ALA A 162 -8.03 -1.55 -14.51
C ALA A 162 -8.96 -1.84 -13.32
N ASN A 163 -9.78 -0.86 -12.93
CA ASN A 163 -10.71 -1.02 -11.81
C ASN A 163 -11.80 -2.07 -12.07
N LEU A 164 -12.29 -2.18 -13.31
CA LEU A 164 -13.26 -3.23 -13.67
C LEU A 164 -12.66 -4.64 -13.59
N ASN A 165 -11.40 -4.80 -14.01
CA ASN A 165 -10.74 -6.10 -14.04
C ASN A 165 -10.05 -6.45 -12.71
N ARG A 166 -9.88 -5.50 -11.78
CA ARG A 166 -9.13 -5.68 -10.54
C ARG A 166 -9.53 -6.90 -9.72
N ALA A 167 -10.83 -7.20 -9.65
CA ALA A 167 -11.36 -8.32 -8.87
C ALA A 167 -10.99 -9.69 -9.45
N THR A 168 -10.75 -9.78 -10.76
CA THR A 168 -10.41 -11.02 -11.46
C THR A 168 -8.92 -11.11 -11.77
N ASP A 169 -8.28 -9.98 -12.09
CA ASP A 169 -6.87 -9.85 -12.38
C ASP A 169 -6.26 -8.64 -11.66
N LEU A 170 -5.47 -8.90 -10.61
CA LEU A 170 -4.76 -7.87 -9.88
C LEU A 170 -3.68 -7.19 -10.73
N ALA A 171 -3.12 -7.86 -11.75
CA ALA A 171 -2.11 -7.27 -12.62
C ALA A 171 -2.67 -6.12 -13.47
N ALA A 172 -3.99 -6.02 -13.61
CA ALA A 172 -4.65 -4.88 -14.24
C ALA A 172 -4.30 -3.55 -13.55
N MET A 173 -3.90 -3.57 -12.27
CA MET A 173 -3.51 -2.39 -11.51
C MET A 173 -2.07 -1.94 -11.77
N ASP A 174 -1.27 -2.70 -12.52
CA ASP A 174 0.13 -2.37 -12.82
C ASP A 174 0.28 -1.09 -13.65
N ILE A 175 -0.82 -0.51 -14.14
CA ILE A 175 -0.85 0.84 -14.74
C ILE A 175 -0.30 1.92 -13.80
N TYR A 176 -0.40 1.72 -12.48
CA TYR A 176 0.14 2.61 -11.46
C TYR A 176 1.63 2.37 -11.19
N TYR A 177 2.19 1.27 -11.72
CA TYR A 177 3.59 0.96 -11.56
C TYR A 177 4.42 1.67 -12.64
N ILE A 178 4.91 2.87 -12.31
CA ILE A 178 5.80 3.61 -13.20
C ILE A 178 7.15 2.90 -13.21
N LYS A 179 7.40 2.12 -14.26
CA LYS A 179 8.74 1.62 -14.58
C LYS A 179 9.56 2.78 -15.12
N VAL A 180 10.12 3.59 -14.23
CA VAL A 180 11.17 4.53 -14.63
C VAL A 180 12.28 3.67 -15.21
N LYS A 181 12.60 3.89 -16.49
CA LYS A 181 13.74 3.22 -17.12
C LYS A 181 14.95 3.61 -16.28
N GLU A 182 15.47 2.66 -15.50
CA GLU A 182 16.69 2.87 -14.74
C GLU A 182 17.74 3.37 -15.72
N THR A 183 18.16 4.61 -15.52
CA THR A 183 19.33 5.13 -16.21
C THR A 183 20.52 4.29 -15.80
N GLU A 184 21.48 4.09 -16.70
CA GLU A 184 22.67 3.32 -16.35
C GLU A 184 23.29 3.89 -15.09
N THR A 185 23.46 3.05 -14.07
CA THR A 185 24.04 3.50 -12.80
C THR A 185 25.41 4.13 -13.05
N ASN A 186 25.81 5.12 -12.26
CA ASN A 186 27.15 5.72 -12.35
C ASN A 186 28.27 4.66 -12.32
N LYS A 187 28.05 3.53 -11.64
CA LYS A 187 28.96 2.38 -11.63
C LYS A 187 29.00 1.66 -12.98
N ALA A 188 27.86 1.44 -13.62
CA ALA A 188 27.78 0.83 -14.96
C ALA A 188 28.41 1.73 -16.02
N ILE A 189 28.12 3.04 -15.98
CA ILE A 189 28.73 4.04 -16.87
C ILE A 189 30.26 4.07 -16.65
N ARG A 190 30.71 4.07 -15.39
CA ARG A 190 32.14 4.02 -15.06
C ARG A 190 32.82 2.76 -15.59
N LEU A 191 32.18 1.61 -15.46
CA LEU A 191 32.70 0.33 -15.99
C LEU A 191 32.80 0.37 -17.52
N GLN A 192 31.78 0.89 -18.21
CA GLN A 192 31.85 1.08 -19.67
C GLN A 192 32.98 2.04 -20.07
N LEU A 193 33.11 3.18 -19.38
CA LEU A 193 34.16 4.16 -19.66
C LEU A 193 35.56 3.61 -19.40
N MET A 194 35.74 2.86 -18.31
CA MET A 194 37.02 2.17 -18.02
C MET A 194 37.35 1.10 -19.07
N SER A 195 36.36 0.31 -19.53
CA SER A 195 36.57 -0.67 -20.61
C SER A 195 36.97 0.03 -21.91
N ARG A 196 36.30 1.14 -22.27
CA ARG A 196 36.63 1.95 -23.45
C ARG A 196 38.00 2.62 -23.35
N GLU A 197 38.42 3.06 -22.17
CA GLU A 197 39.79 3.57 -21.93
C GLU A 197 40.83 2.48 -22.17
N GLN A 198 40.51 1.24 -21.82
CA GLN A 198 41.41 0.10 -21.94
C GLN A 198 41.52 -0.41 -23.39
N GLU A 199 40.45 -0.25 -24.18
CA GLU A 199 40.40 -0.58 -25.61
C GLU A 199 40.93 0.54 -26.52
N GLY A 200 40.92 1.79 -26.05
CA GLY A 200 41.35 2.98 -26.79
C GLY A 200 42.78 3.45 -26.48
N LYS A 201 43.31 4.39 -27.28
CA LYS A 201 44.61 5.06 -27.04
C LYS A 201 44.54 6.14 -25.92
N VAL A 202 43.60 6.03 -24.98
CA VAL A 202 43.42 7.01 -23.91
C VAL A 202 44.30 6.63 -22.72
N LYS A 203 44.88 7.62 -22.02
CA LYS A 203 45.71 7.34 -20.84
C LYS A 203 44.84 6.68 -19.74
N PRO A 204 45.24 5.51 -19.20
CA PRO A 204 44.49 4.85 -18.15
C PRO A 204 44.30 5.75 -16.93
N GLY A 205 43.08 5.77 -16.36
CA GLY A 205 42.81 6.41 -15.06
C GLY A 205 42.14 7.78 -15.13
N LEU A 206 41.85 8.29 -16.33
CA LEU A 206 41.18 9.59 -16.53
C LEU A 206 39.75 9.57 -15.98
N THR A 207 39.01 8.49 -16.24
CA THR A 207 37.67 8.22 -15.68
C THR A 207 37.71 8.14 -14.15
N GLY A 208 38.78 7.57 -13.58
CA GLY A 208 38.99 7.52 -12.14
C GLY A 208 39.20 8.90 -11.53
N TRP A 209 39.98 9.76 -12.19
CA TRP A 209 40.26 11.12 -11.74
C TRP A 209 39.01 12.01 -11.78
N VAL A 210 38.24 11.98 -12.88
CA VAL A 210 36.98 12.73 -13.01
C VAL A 210 35.99 12.32 -11.92
N ASN A 211 35.83 11.02 -11.67
CA ASN A 211 34.92 10.53 -10.64
C ASN A 211 35.34 10.95 -9.21
N SER A 212 36.64 11.06 -8.94
CA SER A 212 37.13 11.62 -7.67
C SER A 212 36.79 13.11 -7.54
N GLY A 213 36.89 13.87 -8.64
CA GLY A 213 36.49 15.28 -8.67
C GLY A 213 34.99 15.48 -8.38
N ILE A 214 34.12 14.68 -9.00
CA ILE A 214 32.66 14.72 -8.76
C ILE A 214 32.34 14.43 -7.28
N LYS A 215 32.96 13.38 -6.70
CA LYS A 215 32.76 13.04 -5.29
C LYS A 215 33.20 14.14 -4.32
N ILE A 216 34.26 14.88 -4.66
CA ILE A 216 34.73 16.01 -3.84
C ILE A 216 33.71 17.16 -3.91
N GLN A 217 33.13 17.42 -5.08
CA GLN A 217 32.10 18.45 -5.26
C GLN A 217 30.78 18.09 -4.55
N GLU A 218 30.35 16.83 -4.60
CA GLU A 218 29.14 16.38 -3.90
C GLU A 218 29.27 16.41 -2.37
N ALA A 219 30.50 16.43 -1.85
CA ALA A 219 30.80 16.47 -0.43
C ALA A 219 30.92 17.90 0.16
N GLN A 220 30.75 18.95 -0.67
CA GLN A 220 30.73 20.36 -0.27
C GLN A 220 29.29 20.87 -0.17
#